data_AF-A0A5R8XSR0-F1
#
_entry.id   AF-A0A5R8XSR0-F1
#
_cell.length_a   1.000
_cell.length_b   1.000
_cell.length_c   1.000
_cell.angle_alpha   90.00
_cell.angle_beta   90.00
_cell.angle_gamma   90.00
#
_symmetry.space_group_name_H-M   'P 1'
#
loop_
_entity.id
_entity.type
_entity.pdbx_description
1 polymer ?
#
loop_
_entity_poly.entity_id
_entity_poly.type
_entity_poly.pdbx_seq_one_letter_code
_entity_poly.pdbx_strand_id
1 'polypeptide(L)'
;MGPHEFIEFPIVVANPKKEGTFKWNTTQTYDNGDVVKWTGKEDSAHPAPTTTVKKGANPNDTHSDSSQGDSIALWIVAIVAIVISLIALFKQAHPKKFN
;
A
#
# COMPACT_ATOMS: atom_id res chain seq x y z
N MET A 1 -22.39 -25.03 -3.43
CA MET A 1 -20.94 -24.79 -3.40
C MET A 1 -20.28 -26.10 -3.02
N GLY A 2 -19.46 -26.64 -3.91
CA GLY A 2 -18.70 -27.86 -3.63
C GLY A 2 -17.53 -27.61 -2.66
N PRO A 3 -16.88 -28.68 -2.17
CA PRO A 3 -15.67 -28.57 -1.37
C PRO A 3 -14.60 -27.77 -2.12
N HIS A 4 -13.94 -26.84 -1.43
CA HIS A 4 -12.88 -25.95 -1.97
C HIS A 4 -13.35 -24.96 -3.05
N GLU A 5 -14.65 -24.79 -3.27
CA GLU A 5 -15.17 -23.71 -4.09
C GLU A 5 -15.44 -22.46 -3.24
N PHE A 6 -15.31 -21.30 -3.86
CA PHE A 6 -15.71 -20.02 -3.28
C PHE A 6 -16.63 -19.28 -4.24
N ILE A 7 -17.45 -18.39 -3.69
CA ILE A 7 -18.33 -17.48 -4.43
C ILE A 7 -18.13 -16.08 -3.89
N GLU A 8 -18.19 -15.10 -4.77
CA GLU A 8 -18.13 -13.69 -4.41
C GLU A 8 -19.54 -13.11 -4.32
N PHE A 9 -19.80 -12.37 -3.24
CA PHE A 9 -21.01 -11.59 -3.06
C PHE A 9 -20.66 -10.10 -3.11
N PRO A 10 -20.64 -9.48 -4.30
CA PRO A 10 -20.30 -8.07 -4.40
C PRO A 10 -21.36 -7.21 -3.70
N ILE A 11 -20.90 -6.32 -2.83
CA ILE A 11 -21.74 -5.33 -2.15
C ILE A 11 -21.22 -3.93 -2.43
N VAL A 12 -22.14 -2.97 -2.63
CA VAL A 12 -21.80 -1.55 -2.78
C VAL A 12 -22.52 -0.79 -1.68
N VAL A 13 -21.74 -0.07 -0.87
CA VAL A 13 -22.24 0.72 0.25
C VAL A 13 -21.58 2.10 0.24
N ALA A 14 -22.28 3.11 0.77
CA ALA A 14 -21.69 4.43 0.94
C ALA A 14 -20.60 4.41 2.01
N ASN A 15 -19.49 5.09 1.75
CA ASN A 15 -18.43 5.22 2.73
C ASN A 15 -18.95 5.97 3.97
N PRO A 16 -18.67 5.48 5.19
CA PRO A 16 -19.06 6.16 6.40
C PRO A 16 -18.33 7.50 6.54
N LYS A 17 -18.96 8.46 7.19
CA LYS A 17 -18.36 9.80 7.43
C LYS A 17 -17.12 9.76 8.31
N LYS A 18 -17.02 8.75 9.17
CA LYS A 18 -15.92 8.57 10.12
C LYS A 18 -15.09 7.37 9.71
N GLU A 19 -13.78 7.52 9.89
CA GLU A 19 -12.82 6.43 9.78
C GLU A 19 -13.06 5.38 10.87
N GLY A 20 -12.63 4.16 10.61
CA GLY A 20 -12.71 3.07 11.57
C GLY A 20 -12.77 1.70 10.91
N THR A 21 -12.79 0.67 11.75
CA THR A 21 -12.97 -0.72 11.33
C THR A 21 -14.42 -1.14 11.56
N PHE A 22 -15.06 -1.61 10.49
CA PHE A 22 -16.45 -2.01 10.47
C PHE A 22 -16.54 -3.52 10.33
N LYS A 23 -17.43 -4.15 11.11
CA LYS A 23 -17.67 -5.61 11.11
C LYS A 23 -18.87 -5.96 10.25
N TRP A 24 -18.76 -7.04 9.50
CA TRP A 24 -19.81 -7.61 8.67
C TRP A 24 -20.23 -8.97 9.23
N ASN A 25 -21.15 -8.96 10.19
CA ASN A 25 -21.68 -10.21 10.72
C ASN A 25 -22.43 -10.97 9.63
N THR A 26 -22.05 -12.22 9.39
CA THR A 26 -22.71 -13.07 8.40
C THR A 26 -23.02 -14.46 8.94
N THR A 27 -24.02 -15.10 8.34
CA THR A 27 -24.44 -16.46 8.64
C THR A 27 -24.45 -17.24 7.32
N GLN A 28 -23.72 -18.35 7.29
CA GLN A 28 -23.61 -19.22 6.13
C GLN A 28 -24.38 -20.51 6.40
N THR A 29 -25.29 -20.84 5.51
CA THR A 29 -26.08 -22.08 5.56
C THR A 29 -25.64 -23.01 4.44
N TYR A 30 -25.38 -24.26 4.77
CA TYR A 30 -25.02 -25.32 3.83
C TYR A 30 -26.26 -26.11 3.40
N ASP A 31 -26.13 -26.86 2.30
CA ASP A 31 -27.21 -27.68 1.74
C ASP A 31 -27.68 -28.80 2.67
N ASN A 32 -26.79 -29.34 3.49
CA ASN A 32 -27.09 -30.29 4.56
C ASN A 32 -27.82 -29.66 5.77
N GLY A 33 -28.07 -28.35 5.75
CA GLY A 33 -28.74 -27.62 6.82
C GLY A 33 -27.82 -27.08 7.93
N ASP A 34 -26.51 -27.36 7.88
CA ASP A 34 -25.56 -26.81 8.83
C ASP A 34 -25.47 -25.28 8.70
N VAL A 35 -25.29 -24.62 9.85
CA VAL A 35 -25.21 -23.16 9.93
C VAL A 35 -23.94 -22.74 10.65
N VAL A 36 -23.11 -21.94 9.97
CA VAL A 36 -21.90 -21.35 10.53
C VAL A 36 -22.07 -19.84 10.67
N LYS A 37 -21.78 -19.33 11.87
CA LYS A 37 -21.85 -17.90 12.18
C LYS A 37 -20.45 -17.29 12.16
N TRP A 38 -20.24 -16.36 11.23
CA TRP A 38 -19.03 -15.57 11.12
C TRP A 38 -19.22 -14.25 11.86
N THR A 39 -19.33 -14.34 13.19
CA THR A 39 -19.57 -13.21 14.09
C THR A 39 -18.55 -13.16 15.23
N GLY A 40 -17.53 -14.01 15.16
CA GLY A 40 -16.53 -14.17 16.21
C GLY A 40 -15.52 -13.04 16.27
N LYS A 41 -14.66 -13.11 17.29
CA LYS A 41 -13.48 -12.24 17.44
C LYS A 41 -12.40 -12.64 16.42
N GLU A 42 -11.40 -11.77 16.24
CA GLU A 42 -10.32 -11.94 15.26
C GLU A 42 -9.54 -13.25 15.41
N ASP A 43 -9.35 -13.70 16.65
CA ASP A 43 -8.64 -14.92 17.03
C ASP A 43 -9.52 -16.17 17.09
N SER A 44 -10.81 -16.06 16.74
CA SER A 44 -11.74 -17.19 16.77
C SER A 44 -11.70 -18.02 15.49
N ALA A 45 -12.25 -19.23 15.53
CA ALA A 45 -12.37 -20.09 14.35
C ALA A 45 -13.23 -19.49 13.22
N HIS A 46 -14.19 -18.63 13.57
CA HIS A 46 -15.11 -17.98 12.63
C HIS A 46 -15.16 -16.47 12.88
N PRO A 47 -14.07 -15.74 12.58
CA PRO A 47 -14.00 -14.30 12.82
C PRO A 47 -15.01 -13.57 11.92
N ALA A 48 -15.57 -12.48 12.44
CA ALA A 48 -16.38 -11.59 11.59
C ALA A 48 -15.49 -10.92 10.54
N PRO A 49 -15.87 -10.93 9.24
CA PRO A 49 -15.20 -10.13 8.24
C PRO A 49 -15.19 -8.65 8.62
N THR A 50 -14.09 -7.96 8.32
CA THR A 50 -13.93 -6.55 8.65
C THR A 50 -13.44 -5.72 7.47
N THR A 51 -13.91 -4.49 7.39
CA THR A 51 -13.40 -3.48 6.46
C THR A 51 -12.90 -2.28 7.25
N THR A 52 -11.67 -1.85 6.98
CA THR A 52 -11.12 -0.63 7.58
C THR A 52 -11.24 0.52 6.60
N VAL A 53 -11.96 1.57 7.00
CA VAL A 53 -12.10 2.83 6.27
C VAL A 53 -11.13 3.82 6.89
N LYS A 54 -10.21 4.33 6.06
CA LYS A 54 -9.25 5.38 6.43
C LYS A 54 -9.61 6.67 5.69
N LYS A 55 -9.05 7.79 6.14
CA LYS A 55 -9.11 9.03 5.38
C LYS A 55 -8.60 8.78 3.97
N GLY A 56 -9.32 9.28 2.97
CA GLY A 56 -8.76 9.36 1.63
C GLY A 56 -7.49 10.21 1.67
N ALA A 57 -6.45 9.80 0.94
CA ALA A 57 -5.32 10.67 0.68
C ALA A 57 -5.85 11.96 0.04
N ASN A 58 -5.44 13.12 0.57
CA ASN A 58 -5.72 14.36 -0.14
C ASN A 58 -4.99 14.27 -1.49
N PRO A 59 -5.59 14.60 -2.64
CA PRO A 59 -4.83 14.64 -3.90
C PRO A 59 -3.65 15.64 -3.87
N ASN A 60 -3.55 16.48 -2.84
CA ASN A 60 -2.40 17.34 -2.54
C ASN A 60 -1.37 16.73 -1.56
N ASP A 61 -1.64 15.57 -0.96
CA ASP A 61 -0.65 14.87 -0.15
C ASP A 61 0.37 14.24 -1.10
N THR A 62 1.53 14.88 -1.20
CA THR A 62 2.65 14.41 -2.02
C THR A 62 3.13 13.09 -1.43
N HIS A 63 2.71 11.97 -2.01
CA HIS A 63 3.24 10.65 -1.70
C HIS A 63 4.75 10.64 -1.95
N SER A 64 5.52 10.86 -0.89
CA SER A 64 6.92 10.46 -0.85
C SER A 64 6.92 8.95 -0.60
N ASP A 65 6.78 8.18 -1.68
CA ASP A 65 6.96 6.73 -1.64
C ASP A 65 8.43 6.45 -1.30
N SER A 66 8.75 6.46 -0.01
CA SER A 66 9.99 5.91 0.52
C SER A 66 9.72 4.45 0.87
N SER A 67 9.62 3.61 -0.16
CA SER A 67 9.80 2.17 -0.01
C SER A 67 11.26 1.95 0.38
N GLN A 68 11.44 1.79 1.68
CA GLN A 68 12.70 1.65 2.37
C GLN A 68 13.36 0.31 2.01
N GLY A 69 14.07 0.31 0.89
CA GLY A 69 15.18 -0.60 0.60
C GLY A 69 16.41 0.26 0.36
N ASP A 70 17.29 0.37 1.36
CA ASP A 70 18.61 1.03 1.31
C ASP A 70 18.69 2.29 0.44
N SER A 71 17.72 3.19 0.62
CA SER A 71 17.60 4.40 -0.18
C SER A 71 18.57 5.44 0.35
N ILE A 72 19.76 5.45 -0.24
CA ILE A 72 20.67 6.59 -0.24
C ILE A 72 19.82 7.84 -0.44
N ALA A 73 19.75 8.72 0.56
CA ALA A 73 18.82 9.83 0.53
C ALA A 73 19.05 10.65 -0.75
N LEU A 74 17.98 10.95 -1.51
CA LEU A 74 18.06 11.57 -2.84
C LEU A 74 18.93 12.84 -2.90
N TRP A 75 19.03 13.58 -1.77
CA TRP A 75 19.92 14.73 -1.65
C TRP A 75 21.42 14.37 -1.77
N ILE A 76 21.83 13.18 -1.32
CA ILE A 76 23.22 12.69 -1.43
C ILE A 76 23.56 12.47 -2.91
N VAL A 77 22.67 11.81 -3.66
CA VAL A 77 22.87 11.57 -5.10
C VAL A 77 22.93 12.90 -5.86
N ALA A 78 22.07 13.86 -5.52
CA ALA A 78 22.07 15.19 -6.12
C ALA A 78 23.37 15.96 -5.85
N ILE A 79 23.87 15.94 -4.60
CA ILE A 79 25.15 16.58 -4.25
C ILE A 79 26.30 15.94 -5.03
N VAL A 80 26.36 14.61 -5.09
CA VAL A 80 27.43 13.90 -5.82
C VAL A 80 27.39 14.24 -7.32
N ALA A 81 26.20 14.28 -7.94
CA ALA A 81 26.05 14.63 -9.35
C ALA A 81 26.52 16.07 -9.65
N ILE A 82 26.21 17.02 -8.76
CA ILE A 82 26.68 18.42 -8.89
C ILE A 82 28.20 18.48 -8.80
N VAL A 83 28.82 17.78 -7.83
CA VAL A 83 30.28 17.76 -7.66
C VAL A 83 30.97 17.18 -8.90
N ILE A 84 30.48 16.06 -9.44
CA ILE A 84 31.06 15.43 -10.64
C ILE A 84 30.94 16.37 -11.86
N SER A 85 29.79 17.02 -12.03
CA SER A 85 29.57 17.98 -13.12
C SER A 85 30.55 19.16 -13.05
N LEU A 86 30.77 19.72 -11.86
CA LEU A 86 31.75 20.79 -11.65
C LEU A 86 33.18 20.34 -11.98
N ILE A 87 33.60 19.16 -11.54
CA ILE A 87 34.92 18.61 -11.84
C ILE A 87 35.11 18.41 -13.36
N ALA A 88 34.07 17.95 -14.06
CA ALA A 88 34.12 17.77 -15.51
C ALA A 88 34.35 19.10 -16.25
N LEU A 89 33.68 20.17 -15.82
CA LEU A 89 33.86 21.51 -16.38
C LEU A 89 35.29 22.04 -16.17
N PHE A 90 35.88 21.83 -15.00
CA PHE A 90 37.26 22.25 -14.73
C PHE A 90 38.32 21.42 -15.48
N LYS A 91 38.07 20.13 -15.75
CA LYS A 91 38.96 19.31 -16.58
C LYS A 91 38.92 19.69 -18.06
N GLN A 92 37.78 20.17 -18.56
CA GLN A 92 37.62 20.64 -19.93
C GLN A 92 38.24 22.03 -20.17
N ALA A 93 38.41 22.83 -19.12
CA ALA A 93 38.99 24.17 -19.19
C ALA A 93 40.53 24.20 -19.36
N HIS A 94 41.22 23.05 -19.31
CA HIS A 94 42.65 22.94 -19.62
C HIS A 94 42.90 22.06 -20.86
N PRO A 95 42.77 22.60 -22.08
CA PRO A 95 43.33 21.93 -23.25
C PRO A 95 44.87 21.93 -23.11
N LYS A 96 45.47 20.75 -22.92
CA LYS A 96 46.92 20.58 -23.13
C LYS A 96 47.20 20.87 -24.59
N LYS A 97 47.82 22.02 -24.88
CA LYS A 97 48.52 22.23 -26.14
C LYS A 97 49.67 21.23 -26.19
N PHE A 98 49.61 20.28 -27.10
CA PHE A 98 50.78 19.52 -27.53
C PHE A 98 51.26 20.09 -28.86
N ASN A 99 52.57 20.35 -28.89
CA ASN A 99 53.37 20.92 -29.96
C ASN A 99 53.68 19.88 -31.03
#